data_AF-A0AA96RIZ2-F1
#
_entry.id   AF-A0AA96RIZ2-F1
#
_cell.length_a   1.000
_cell.length_b   1.000
_cell.length_c   1.000
_cell.angle_alpha   90.00
_cell.angle_beta   90.00
_cell.angle_gamma   90.00
#
_symmetry.space_group_name_H-M   'P 1'
#
loop_
_entity.id
_entity.type
_entity.pdbx_description
1 polymer ?
#
loop_
_entity_poly.entity_id
_entity_poly.type
_entity_poly.pdbx_seq_one_letter_code
_entity_poly.pdbx_strand_id
1 'polypeptide(L)'
;MNSTENANATRSPEHFVNLHLAKRKGERLRRLQEGHGHAERLFLQHVWLPAFGQFDDLHPEYEIKDFRDGSRFIDFAFLRFSLKLAIEIDGYTSHASQISRTQFSDQLSRQNHLILDGWKILRFTYDDVKDRPRMCIQLLQQFMGRFLGASTSAERQLNMSALEKEIVRYALNQTSAIKPADVSEQHGISRKKAYQVLKHMASKSILQPAGNGTQSIRGYKLHELWLTWWERNNHVI
;
A
#
# COMPACT_ATOMS: atom_id res chain seq x y z
N MET A 1 32.66 4.78 -19.66
CA MET A 1 31.89 4.05 -18.61
C MET A 1 30.60 4.82 -18.42
N ASN A 2 29.50 4.21 -18.88
CA ASN A 2 28.37 4.90 -19.49
C ASN A 2 27.29 5.29 -18.48
N SER A 3 26.63 6.42 -18.72
CA SER A 3 25.45 6.92 -17.99
C SER A 3 24.30 5.88 -17.89
N THR A 4 24.25 4.92 -18.81
CA THR A 4 23.31 3.78 -18.80
C THR A 4 23.64 2.72 -17.74
N GLU A 5 24.92 2.49 -17.40
CA GLU A 5 25.31 1.57 -16.31
C GLU A 5 24.90 2.16 -14.95
N ASN A 6 25.02 3.47 -14.78
CA ASN A 6 24.65 4.17 -13.55
C ASN A 6 23.12 4.24 -13.32
N ALA A 7 22.34 4.37 -14.39
CA ALA A 7 20.87 4.31 -14.34
C ALA A 7 20.31 2.90 -14.09
N ASN A 8 21.01 1.85 -14.57
CA ASN A 8 20.66 0.46 -14.26
C ASN A 8 21.06 0.08 -12.83
N ALA A 9 22.19 0.57 -12.31
CA ALA A 9 22.62 0.33 -10.94
C ALA A 9 21.61 0.84 -9.89
N THR A 10 20.96 1.98 -10.17
CA THR A 10 19.93 2.58 -9.30
C THR A 10 18.59 1.84 -9.32
N ARG A 11 18.36 0.92 -10.26
CA ARG A 11 17.13 0.10 -10.39
C ARG A 11 17.36 -1.37 -10.07
N SER A 12 18.47 -1.71 -9.42
CA SER A 12 18.77 -3.08 -9.02
C SER A 12 18.02 -3.47 -7.73
N PRO A 13 17.60 -4.74 -7.57
CA PRO A 13 17.07 -5.25 -6.30
C PRO A 13 18.01 -5.00 -5.12
N GLU A 14 19.32 -5.09 -5.33
CA GLU A 14 20.33 -4.84 -4.29
C GLU A 14 20.31 -3.38 -3.84
N HIS A 15 20.24 -2.44 -4.79
CA HIS A 15 20.12 -1.02 -4.47
C HIS A 15 18.82 -0.71 -3.72
N PHE A 16 17.69 -1.30 -4.16
CA PHE A 16 16.40 -1.17 -3.49
C PHE A 16 16.45 -1.64 -2.03
N VAL A 17 17.00 -2.82 -1.76
CA VAL A 17 17.15 -3.35 -0.39
C VAL A 17 18.06 -2.45 0.44
N ASN A 18 19.20 -2.00 -0.11
CA ASN A 18 20.14 -1.11 0.58
C ASN A 18 19.51 0.24 0.95
N LEU A 19 18.68 0.82 0.08
CA LEU A 19 17.93 2.05 0.38
C LEU A 19 16.98 1.86 1.57
N HIS A 20 16.34 0.69 1.68
CA HIS A 20 15.47 0.39 2.81
C HIS A 20 16.23 0.08 4.10
N LEU A 21 17.37 -0.62 4.02
CA LEU A 21 18.26 -0.87 5.16
C LEU A 21 18.75 0.45 5.76
N ALA A 22 19.20 1.40 4.94
CA ALA A 22 19.71 2.69 5.41
C ALA A 22 18.66 3.56 6.12
N LYS A 23 17.36 3.36 5.83
CA LYS A 23 16.25 4.17 6.37
C LYS A 23 15.58 3.57 7.61
N ARG A 24 15.83 2.29 7.92
CA ARG A 24 15.13 1.56 8.99
C ARG A 24 15.95 1.51 10.29
N LYS A 25 15.25 1.34 11.41
CA LYS A 25 15.81 1.18 12.76
C LYS A 25 15.00 0.13 13.52
N GLY A 26 15.58 -0.42 14.59
CA GLY A 26 14.91 -1.37 15.48
C GLY A 26 14.48 -2.65 14.77
N GLU A 27 13.29 -3.15 15.12
CA GLU A 27 12.79 -4.45 14.63
C GLU A 27 12.66 -4.49 13.10
N ARG A 28 12.28 -3.38 12.46
CA ARG A 28 12.18 -3.28 10.99
C ARG A 28 13.52 -3.45 10.28
N LEU A 29 14.61 -3.01 10.92
CA LEU A 29 15.96 -3.19 10.39
C LEU A 29 16.40 -4.65 10.59
N ARG A 30 16.22 -5.17 11.81
CA ARG A 30 16.53 -6.56 12.16
C ARG A 30 15.84 -7.53 11.20
N ARG A 31 14.53 -7.36 10.99
CA ARG A 31 13.78 -8.24 10.10
C ARG A 31 14.25 -8.19 8.65
N LEU A 32 14.58 -7.00 8.13
CA LEU A 32 15.10 -6.87 6.77
C LEU A 32 16.53 -7.46 6.62
N GLN A 33 17.32 -7.47 7.68
CA GLN A 33 18.65 -8.11 7.70
C GLN A 33 18.55 -9.64 7.81
N GLU A 34 17.59 -10.15 8.59
CA GLU A 34 17.40 -11.58 8.87
C GLU A 34 16.40 -12.28 7.93
N GLY A 35 15.62 -11.51 7.15
CA GLY A 35 14.53 -12.00 6.30
C GLY A 35 14.97 -13.09 5.33
N HIS A 36 14.01 -13.87 4.81
CA HIS A 36 14.22 -15.10 4.05
C HIS A 36 14.84 -14.90 2.65
N GLY A 37 15.56 -13.79 2.44
CA GLY A 37 16.63 -13.47 1.48
C GLY A 37 16.53 -14.02 0.07
N HIS A 38 16.49 -15.33 -0.09
CA HIS A 38 16.49 -15.98 -1.39
C HIS A 38 15.15 -15.85 -2.12
N ALA A 39 14.02 -16.10 -1.46
CA ALA A 39 12.70 -16.10 -2.10
C ALA A 39 12.28 -14.68 -2.51
N GLU A 40 12.46 -13.72 -1.61
CA GLU A 40 12.17 -12.30 -1.80
C GLU A 40 13.08 -11.69 -2.86
N ARG A 41 14.37 -12.02 -2.86
CA ARG A 41 15.29 -11.60 -3.93
C ARG A 41 14.88 -12.18 -5.27
N LEU A 42 14.51 -13.45 -5.32
CA LEU A 42 14.06 -14.09 -6.55
C LEU A 42 12.79 -13.43 -7.09
N PHE A 43 11.87 -13.06 -6.21
CA PHE A 43 10.68 -12.31 -6.59
C PHE A 43 11.01 -10.94 -7.16
N LEU A 44 11.89 -10.17 -6.51
CA LEU A 44 12.31 -8.86 -7.03
C LEU A 44 12.96 -9.00 -8.41
N GLN A 45 13.82 -10.00 -8.60
CA GLN A 45 14.60 -10.21 -9.82
C GLN A 45 13.76 -10.78 -10.98
N HIS A 46 12.93 -11.79 -10.72
CA HIS A 46 12.25 -12.57 -11.76
C HIS A 46 10.78 -12.19 -11.95
N VAL A 47 10.17 -11.49 -10.99
CA VAL A 47 8.75 -11.16 -11.03
C VAL A 47 8.54 -9.65 -11.04
N TRP A 48 8.91 -8.95 -9.97
CA TRP A 48 8.56 -7.53 -9.82
C TRP A 48 9.28 -6.62 -10.84
N LEU A 49 10.61 -6.70 -10.91
CA LEU A 49 11.38 -5.86 -11.82
C LEU A 49 11.04 -6.12 -13.30
N PRO A 50 10.88 -7.39 -13.77
CA PRO A 50 10.39 -7.64 -15.12
C PRO A 50 8.96 -7.15 -15.38
N ALA A 51 8.09 -7.15 -14.36
CA ALA A 51 6.71 -6.69 -14.51
C ALA A 51 6.59 -5.16 -14.64
N PHE A 52 7.41 -4.40 -13.91
CA PHE A 52 7.20 -2.95 -13.72
C PHE A 52 8.43 -2.07 -13.98
N GLY A 53 9.64 -2.63 -14.06
CA GLY A 53 10.89 -1.92 -14.37
C GLY A 53 11.40 -0.96 -13.30
N GLN A 54 10.76 -0.93 -12.12
CA GLN A 54 11.01 0.00 -11.03
C GLN A 54 10.41 -0.52 -9.70
N PHE A 55 10.81 0.08 -8.57
CA PHE A 55 10.36 -0.32 -7.23
C PHE A 55 9.53 0.75 -6.51
N ASP A 56 9.08 1.80 -7.20
CA ASP A 56 8.29 2.86 -6.55
C ASP A 56 7.04 2.27 -5.90
N ASP A 57 6.75 2.76 -4.70
CA ASP A 57 5.63 2.35 -3.84
C ASP A 57 5.69 0.89 -3.34
N LEU A 58 6.75 0.13 -3.64
CA LEU A 58 7.00 -1.19 -3.07
C LEU A 58 7.85 -1.06 -1.79
N HIS A 59 7.46 -1.78 -0.75
CA HIS A 59 8.15 -1.81 0.53
C HIS A 59 8.41 -3.27 0.95
N PRO A 60 9.66 -3.71 1.12
CA PRO A 60 9.95 -5.07 1.58
C PRO A 60 9.73 -5.15 3.09
N GLU A 61 9.42 -6.32 3.65
CA GLU A 61 9.36 -6.55 5.10
C GLU A 61 8.57 -5.43 5.81
N TYR A 62 7.32 -5.23 5.38
CA TYR A 62 6.50 -4.13 5.82
C TYR A 62 5.82 -4.48 7.14
N GLU A 63 6.18 -3.74 8.20
CA GLU A 63 5.60 -3.91 9.53
C GLU A 63 4.15 -3.41 9.58
N ILE A 64 3.26 -4.26 10.06
CA ILE A 64 1.87 -3.93 10.42
C ILE A 64 1.73 -3.96 11.94
N LYS A 65 0.93 -3.03 12.47
CA LYS A 65 0.56 -3.00 13.89
C LYS A 65 -0.70 -3.85 14.07
N ASP A 66 -0.58 -5.01 14.70
CA ASP A 66 -1.73 -5.86 15.06
C ASP A 66 -2.39 -5.34 16.35
N PHE A 67 -3.67 -5.66 16.56
CA PHE A 67 -4.44 -5.37 17.77
C PHE A 67 -3.95 -6.14 19.02
N ARG A 68 -3.02 -7.08 18.85
CA ARG A 68 -2.50 -7.98 19.90
C ARG A 68 -1.02 -7.72 20.29
N ASP A 69 -0.54 -6.48 20.16
CA ASP A 69 0.80 -6.04 20.59
C ASP A 69 2.02 -6.79 19.99
N GLY A 70 1.83 -7.55 18.90
CA GLY A 70 2.91 -8.18 18.15
C GLY A 70 3.27 -7.40 16.88
N SER A 71 4.56 -7.21 16.60
CA SER A 71 5.04 -6.75 15.28
C SER A 71 4.91 -7.90 14.27
N ARG A 72 4.03 -7.73 13.28
CA ARG A 72 3.91 -8.65 12.15
C ARG A 72 4.45 -8.00 10.88
N PHE A 73 4.94 -8.81 9.96
CA PHE A 73 5.56 -8.35 8.73
C PHE A 73 4.86 -8.95 7.51
N ILE A 74 4.76 -8.16 6.44
CA ILE A 74 4.35 -8.57 5.10
C ILE A 74 5.62 -8.58 4.24
N ASP A 75 5.87 -9.64 3.48
CA ASP A 75 7.10 -9.77 2.69
C ASP A 75 7.27 -8.59 1.72
N PHE A 76 6.20 -8.21 1.01
CA PHE A 76 6.14 -6.94 0.28
C PHE A 76 4.79 -6.25 0.40
N ALA A 77 4.81 -4.97 0.76
CA ALA A 77 3.65 -4.09 0.67
C ALA A 77 3.80 -3.15 -0.53
N PHE A 78 2.82 -3.17 -1.44
CA PHE A 78 2.67 -2.14 -2.46
C PHE A 78 1.61 -1.13 -2.01
N LEU A 79 2.04 0.12 -1.81
CA LEU A 79 1.24 1.19 -1.22
C LEU A 79 1.15 2.38 -2.18
N ARG A 80 0.13 2.38 -3.05
CA ARG A 80 -0.08 3.48 -4.00
C ARG A 80 -1.49 4.03 -3.87
N PHE A 81 -1.60 5.34 -3.63
CA PHE A 81 -2.89 5.99 -3.34
C PHE A 81 -3.63 5.23 -2.22
N SER A 82 -4.92 4.95 -2.38
CA SER A 82 -5.71 4.17 -1.43
C SER A 82 -5.48 2.66 -1.50
N LEU A 83 -4.72 2.17 -2.49
CA LEU A 83 -4.46 0.74 -2.67
C LEU A 83 -3.39 0.26 -1.70
N LYS A 84 -3.77 -0.71 -0.86
CA LYS A 84 -2.86 -1.49 -0.02
C LYS A 84 -2.83 -2.92 -0.56
N LEU A 85 -1.71 -3.34 -1.13
CA LEU A 85 -1.51 -4.72 -1.58
C LEU A 85 -0.43 -5.38 -0.74
N ALA A 86 -0.78 -6.47 -0.08
CA ALA A 86 0.14 -7.39 0.57
C ALA A 86 0.52 -8.49 -0.42
N ILE A 87 1.81 -8.70 -0.61
CA ILE A 87 2.37 -9.78 -1.42
C ILE A 87 3.19 -10.64 -0.47
N GLU A 88 2.87 -11.92 -0.42
CA GLU A 88 3.52 -12.91 0.44
C GLU A 88 4.12 -14.03 -0.43
N ILE A 89 5.31 -14.49 -0.09
CA ILE A 89 6.03 -15.55 -0.79
C ILE A 89 6.19 -16.73 0.15
N ASP A 90 5.31 -17.71 -0.02
CA ASP A 90 5.24 -18.87 0.83
C ASP A 90 6.28 -19.92 0.43
N GLY A 91 7.27 -20.12 1.27
CA GLY A 91 8.20 -21.23 1.14
C GLY A 91 7.50 -22.56 1.44
N TYR A 92 7.62 -23.54 0.55
CA TYR A 92 7.31 -24.93 0.87
C TYR A 92 8.60 -25.59 1.40
N THR A 93 8.80 -25.58 2.71
CA THR A 93 9.85 -26.44 3.30
C THR A 93 9.34 -27.87 3.35
N SER A 94 10.21 -28.88 3.29
CA SER A 94 9.84 -30.29 3.53
C SER A 94 9.24 -30.54 4.94
N HIS A 95 9.25 -29.50 5.78
CA HIS A 95 8.57 -29.37 7.06
C HIS A 95 7.25 -28.58 7.00
N ALA A 96 6.68 -28.29 5.83
CA ALA A 96 5.36 -27.67 5.70
C ALA A 96 4.24 -28.54 6.31
N SER A 97 4.49 -29.85 6.47
CA SER A 97 3.69 -30.77 7.29
C SER A 97 3.81 -30.53 8.80
N GLN A 98 4.73 -29.66 9.25
CA GLN A 98 5.00 -29.31 10.65
C GLN A 98 4.46 -27.94 11.07
N ILE A 99 3.75 -27.21 10.20
CA ILE A 99 2.97 -26.06 10.68
C ILE A 99 1.93 -26.62 11.67
N SER A 100 2.07 -26.23 12.93
CA SER A 100 1.11 -26.65 13.96
C SER A 100 -0.29 -26.15 13.60
N ARG A 101 -1.33 -26.85 14.06
CA ARG A 101 -2.72 -26.39 13.87
C ARG A 101 -2.92 -24.94 14.34
N THR A 102 -2.23 -24.55 15.41
CA THR A 102 -2.25 -23.19 15.95
C THR A 102 -1.62 -22.18 14.99
N GLN A 103 -0.46 -22.49 14.41
CA GLN A 103 0.19 -21.62 13.42
C GLN A 103 -0.64 -21.49 12.14
N PHE A 104 -1.24 -22.59 11.68
CA PHE A 104 -2.14 -22.55 10.52
C PHE A 104 -3.36 -21.66 10.79
N SER A 105 -3.99 -21.83 11.95
CA SER A 105 -5.12 -20.97 12.36
C SER A 105 -4.70 -19.50 12.49
N ASP A 106 -3.52 -19.22 13.05
CA ASP A 106 -3.01 -17.84 13.18
C ASP A 106 -2.74 -17.20 11.81
N GLN A 107 -2.21 -17.95 10.83
CA GLN A 107 -2.02 -17.48 9.46
C GLN A 107 -3.35 -17.10 8.79
N LEU A 108 -4.39 -17.92 8.95
CA LEU A 108 -5.73 -17.63 8.43
C LEU A 108 -6.34 -16.40 9.12
N SER A 109 -6.22 -16.32 10.45
CA SER A 109 -6.68 -15.14 11.20
C SER A 109 -5.95 -13.87 10.76
N ARG A 110 -4.63 -13.93 10.56
CA ARG A 110 -3.84 -12.80 10.04
C ARG A 110 -4.32 -12.35 8.67
N GLN A 111 -4.56 -13.29 7.77
CA GLN A 111 -5.07 -12.99 6.43
C GLN A 111 -6.42 -12.27 6.51
N ASN A 112 -7.33 -12.75 7.37
CA ASN A 112 -8.63 -12.12 7.57
C ASN A 112 -8.51 -10.71 8.15
N HIS A 113 -7.62 -10.49 9.13
CA HIS A 113 -7.39 -9.16 9.70
C HIS A 113 -6.87 -8.18 8.62
N LEU A 114 -5.93 -8.60 7.79
CA LEU A 114 -5.45 -7.79 6.67
C LEU A 114 -6.60 -7.41 5.71
N ILE A 115 -7.48 -8.37 5.38
CA ILE A 115 -8.64 -8.11 4.53
C ILE A 115 -9.57 -7.08 5.17
N LEU A 116 -9.87 -7.22 6.47
CA LEU A 116 -10.70 -6.27 7.22
C LEU A 116 -10.08 -4.86 7.28
N ASP A 117 -8.75 -4.77 7.32
CA ASP A 117 -7.99 -3.51 7.29
C ASP A 117 -7.85 -2.91 5.86
N GLY A 118 -8.56 -3.48 4.89
CA GLY A 118 -8.63 -3.00 3.51
C GLY A 118 -7.45 -3.43 2.64
N TRP A 119 -6.65 -4.41 3.06
CA TRP A 119 -5.59 -4.97 2.22
C TRP A 119 -6.16 -5.91 1.17
N LYS A 120 -5.65 -5.77 -0.05
CA LYS A 120 -5.66 -6.85 -1.04
C LYS A 120 -4.47 -7.75 -0.78
N ILE A 121 -4.62 -9.05 -1.03
CA ILE A 121 -3.59 -10.03 -0.72
C ILE A 121 -3.35 -10.89 -1.96
N LEU A 122 -2.09 -10.98 -2.39
CA LEU A 122 -1.63 -11.96 -3.36
C LEU A 122 -0.56 -12.82 -2.68
N ARG A 123 -0.72 -14.14 -2.76
CA ARG A 123 0.28 -15.08 -2.25
C ARG A 123 0.83 -15.90 -3.40
N PHE A 124 2.14 -16.02 -3.43
CA PHE A 124 2.87 -16.87 -4.37
C PHE A 124 3.65 -17.89 -3.58
N THR A 125 3.77 -19.12 -4.09
CA THR A 125 4.73 -20.05 -3.50
C THR A 125 6.14 -19.75 -4.00
N TYR A 126 7.17 -20.21 -3.28
CA TYR A 126 8.55 -20.15 -3.76
C TYR A 126 8.70 -20.77 -5.16
N ASP A 127 8.04 -21.91 -5.41
CA ASP A 127 8.07 -22.60 -6.71
C ASP A 127 7.36 -21.78 -7.80
N ASP A 128 6.31 -21.02 -7.47
CA ASP A 128 5.67 -20.11 -8.42
C ASP A 128 6.63 -19.02 -8.88
N VAL A 129 7.37 -18.43 -7.94
CA VAL A 129 8.35 -17.38 -8.21
C VAL A 129 9.54 -17.93 -9.00
N LYS A 130 10.00 -19.14 -8.65
CA LYS A 130 11.18 -19.77 -9.24
C LYS A 130 10.90 -20.37 -10.60
N ASP A 131 9.89 -21.24 -10.70
CA ASP A 131 9.67 -22.10 -11.86
C ASP A 131 8.60 -21.53 -12.79
N ARG A 132 7.70 -20.68 -12.28
CA ARG A 132 6.60 -20.08 -13.07
C ARG A 132 6.53 -18.55 -12.98
N PRO A 133 7.64 -17.79 -13.07
CA PRO A 133 7.64 -16.34 -12.86
C PRO A 133 6.72 -15.58 -13.83
N ARG A 134 6.56 -16.07 -15.07
CA ARG A 134 5.64 -15.45 -16.06
C ARG A 134 4.19 -15.44 -15.60
N MET A 135 3.74 -16.50 -14.90
CA MET A 135 2.39 -16.55 -14.34
C MET A 135 2.22 -15.51 -13.23
N CYS A 136 3.22 -15.40 -12.33
CA CYS A 136 3.23 -14.39 -11.27
C CYS A 136 3.18 -12.96 -11.83
N ILE A 137 3.99 -12.69 -12.88
CA ILE A 137 3.98 -11.40 -13.58
C ILE A 137 2.60 -11.09 -14.14
N GLN A 138 1.98 -12.03 -14.85
CA GLN A 138 0.66 -11.83 -15.44
C GLN A 138 -0.40 -11.55 -14.38
N LEU A 139 -0.40 -12.29 -13.27
CA LEU A 139 -1.34 -12.09 -12.17
C LEU A 139 -1.16 -10.70 -11.54
N LEU A 140 0.09 -10.29 -11.29
CA LEU A 140 0.39 -8.94 -10.78
C LEU A 140 -0.05 -7.85 -11.76
N GLN A 141 0.23 -7.98 -13.05
CA GLN A 141 -0.17 -7.00 -14.06
C GLN A 141 -1.70 -6.91 -14.19
N GLN A 142 -2.40 -8.03 -14.14
CA GLN A 142 -3.88 -8.06 -14.13
C GLN A 142 -4.43 -7.38 -12.87
N PHE A 143 -3.85 -7.67 -11.71
CA PHE A 143 -4.20 -7.00 -10.46
C PHE A 143 -4.00 -5.49 -10.58
N MET A 144 -2.82 -5.05 -11.03
CA MET A 144 -2.52 -3.63 -11.20
C MET A 144 -3.47 -2.98 -12.22
N GLY A 145 -3.74 -3.64 -13.35
CA GLY A 145 -4.68 -3.16 -14.36
C GLY A 145 -6.10 -2.98 -13.81
N ARG A 146 -6.58 -3.92 -13.00
CA ARG A 146 -7.91 -3.86 -12.39
C ARG A 146 -8.01 -2.74 -11.34
N PHE A 147 -7.06 -2.66 -10.42
CA PHE A 147 -7.17 -1.77 -9.26
C PHE A 147 -6.54 -0.39 -9.47
N LEU A 148 -5.42 -0.28 -10.21
CA LEU A 148 -4.89 1.03 -10.60
C LEU A 148 -5.57 1.59 -11.85
N GLY A 149 -6.00 0.76 -12.80
CA GLY A 149 -6.67 1.26 -14.02
C GLY A 149 -7.98 2.00 -13.72
N ALA A 150 -8.78 1.47 -12.80
CA ALA A 150 -9.99 2.11 -12.30
C ALA A 150 -9.69 3.38 -11.50
N SER A 151 -8.65 3.35 -10.65
CA SER A 151 -8.23 4.50 -9.85
C SER A 151 -7.68 5.64 -10.71
N THR A 152 -6.80 5.32 -11.67
CA THR A 152 -6.13 6.29 -12.53
C THR A 152 -7.09 7.00 -13.47
N SER A 153 -8.15 6.34 -13.94
CA SER A 153 -9.16 6.95 -14.82
C SER A 153 -10.03 7.96 -14.09
N ALA A 154 -10.52 7.61 -12.89
CA ALA A 154 -11.23 8.56 -12.02
C ALA A 154 -10.30 9.70 -11.54
N GLU A 155 -9.07 9.39 -11.14
CA GLU A 155 -8.08 10.38 -10.67
C GLU A 155 -7.62 11.35 -11.75
N ARG A 156 -7.39 10.87 -12.98
CA ARG A 156 -7.09 11.73 -14.15
C ARG A 156 -8.25 12.67 -14.44
N GLN A 157 -9.48 12.21 -14.28
CA GLN A 157 -10.65 13.04 -14.49
C GLN A 157 -10.77 14.15 -13.43
N LEU A 158 -10.20 13.95 -12.23
CA LEU A 158 -10.37 14.83 -11.07
C LEU A 158 -9.16 15.73 -10.76
N ASN A 159 -8.06 15.62 -11.53
CA ASN A 159 -6.87 16.48 -11.45
C ASN A 159 -6.45 16.80 -9.99
N MET A 160 -6.28 15.74 -9.18
CA MET A 160 -5.85 15.86 -7.78
C MET A 160 -4.33 15.99 -7.66
N SER A 161 -3.89 17.01 -6.93
CA SER A 161 -2.50 17.18 -6.48
C SER A 161 -2.10 16.09 -5.47
N ALA A 162 -0.79 15.90 -5.29
CA ALA A 162 -0.27 14.93 -4.31
C ALA A 162 -0.83 15.16 -2.89
N LEU A 163 -0.95 16.42 -2.47
CA LEU A 163 -1.52 16.76 -1.16
C LEU A 163 -3.00 16.40 -1.05
N GLU A 164 -3.80 16.65 -2.09
CA GLU A 164 -5.22 16.26 -2.10
C GLU A 164 -5.37 14.73 -2.00
N LYS A 165 -4.50 13.97 -2.68
CA LYS A 165 -4.47 12.50 -2.58
C LYS A 165 -4.14 12.01 -1.17
N GLU A 166 -3.14 12.62 -0.51
CA GLU A 166 -2.82 12.31 0.88
C GLU A 166 -3.99 12.62 1.83
N ILE A 167 -4.71 13.73 1.59
CA ILE A 167 -5.89 14.10 2.40
C ILE A 167 -7.04 13.12 2.16
N VAL A 168 -7.29 12.68 0.92
CA VAL A 168 -8.28 11.61 0.64
C VAL A 168 -7.91 10.34 1.37
N ARG A 169 -6.63 9.93 1.33
CA ARG A 169 -6.16 8.74 2.06
C ARG A 169 -6.34 8.88 3.56
N TYR A 170 -6.02 10.05 4.11
CA TYR A 170 -6.27 10.34 5.52
C TYR A 170 -7.76 10.20 5.83
N ALA A 171 -8.64 10.85 5.06
CA ALA A 171 -10.09 10.82 5.24
C ALA A 171 -10.69 9.41 5.17
N LEU A 172 -10.20 8.56 4.27
CA LEU A 172 -10.64 7.15 4.14
C LEU A 172 -10.37 6.31 5.39
N ASN A 173 -9.36 6.67 6.18
CA ASN A 173 -9.01 5.97 7.42
C ASN A 173 -9.66 6.61 8.67
N GLN A 174 -10.52 7.61 8.50
CA GLN A 174 -11.21 8.26 9.61
C GLN A 174 -12.68 7.82 9.68
N THR A 175 -13.14 7.46 10.88
CA THR A 175 -14.57 7.19 11.14
C THR A 175 -15.39 8.48 11.30
N SER A 176 -14.71 9.60 11.54
CA SER A 176 -15.31 10.92 11.75
C SER A 176 -14.88 11.94 10.69
N ALA A 177 -15.61 13.05 10.61
CA ALA A 177 -15.27 14.15 9.70
C ALA A 177 -13.86 14.72 9.97
N ILE A 178 -13.11 14.97 8.91
CA ILE A 178 -11.78 15.59 8.98
C ILE A 178 -11.90 17.11 9.16
N LYS A 179 -11.09 17.68 10.04
CA LYS A 179 -11.05 19.11 10.32
C LYS A 179 -9.77 19.74 9.76
N PRO A 180 -9.75 21.06 9.50
CA PRO A 180 -8.52 21.75 9.10
C PRO A 180 -7.37 21.61 10.10
N ALA A 181 -7.68 21.45 11.40
CA ALA A 181 -6.67 21.19 12.43
C ALA A 181 -5.99 19.84 12.21
N ASP A 182 -6.78 18.78 12.02
CA ASP A 182 -6.28 17.42 11.79
C ASP A 182 -5.39 17.36 10.56
N VAL A 183 -5.82 17.99 9.45
CA VAL A 183 -5.05 18.04 8.20
C VAL A 183 -3.76 18.86 8.34
N SER A 184 -3.80 19.94 9.12
CA SER A 184 -2.63 20.78 9.41
C SER A 184 -1.57 19.98 10.18
N GLU A 185 -2.00 19.25 11.20
CA GLU A 185 -1.14 18.43 12.04
C GLU A 185 -0.56 17.24 11.28
N GLN A 186 -1.39 16.47 10.56
CA GLN A 186 -0.93 15.29 9.83
C GLN A 186 0.06 15.63 8.72
N HIS A 187 -0.25 16.65 7.91
CA HIS A 187 0.52 16.92 6.69
C HIS A 187 1.55 18.05 6.85
N GLY A 188 1.76 18.56 8.07
CA GLY A 188 2.76 19.60 8.36
C GLY A 188 2.53 20.92 7.61
N ILE A 189 1.26 21.27 7.34
CA ILE A 189 0.89 22.51 6.63
C ILE A 189 0.20 23.50 7.58
N SER A 190 0.25 24.80 7.27
CA SER A 190 -0.45 25.80 8.09
C SER A 190 -1.96 25.57 8.09
N ARG A 191 -2.64 25.88 9.21
CA ARG A 191 -4.12 25.79 9.31
C ARG A 191 -4.83 26.57 8.20
N LYS A 192 -4.29 27.72 7.78
CA LYS A 192 -4.82 28.51 6.65
C LYS A 192 -4.76 27.73 5.34
N LYS A 193 -3.63 27.06 5.06
CA LYS A 193 -3.46 26.22 3.87
C LYS A 193 -4.36 24.99 3.93
N ALA A 194 -4.44 24.31 5.08
CA ALA A 194 -5.33 23.18 5.28
C ALA A 194 -6.79 23.54 4.97
N TYR A 195 -7.26 24.68 5.49
CA TYR A 195 -8.60 25.19 5.20
C TYR A 195 -8.83 25.45 3.70
N GLN A 196 -7.88 26.10 3.03
CA GLN A 196 -7.97 26.38 1.59
C GLN A 196 -8.03 25.10 0.75
N VAL A 197 -7.20 24.11 1.08
CA VAL A 197 -7.17 22.82 0.37
C VAL A 197 -8.47 22.05 0.56
N LEU A 198 -8.98 21.95 1.81
CA LEU A 198 -10.24 21.29 2.09
C LEU A 198 -11.43 21.96 1.38
N LYS A 199 -11.46 23.30 1.35
CA LYS A 199 -12.47 24.06 0.62
C LYS A 199 -12.40 23.81 -0.90
N HIS A 200 -11.19 23.75 -1.45
CA HIS A 200 -10.97 23.45 -2.87
C HIS A 200 -11.41 22.04 -3.24
N MET A 201 -11.05 21.05 -2.41
CA MET A 201 -11.51 19.67 -2.56
C MET A 201 -13.04 19.54 -2.48
N ALA A 202 -13.69 20.34 -1.63
CA ALA A 202 -15.15 20.39 -1.58
C ALA A 202 -15.76 20.98 -2.85
N SER A 203 -15.16 22.03 -3.45
CA SER A 203 -15.63 22.55 -4.75
C SER A 203 -15.45 21.58 -5.92
N LYS A 204 -14.53 20.61 -5.80
CA LYS A 204 -14.35 19.51 -6.75
C LYS A 204 -15.28 18.32 -6.48
N SER A 205 -16.20 18.43 -5.51
CA SER A 205 -17.04 17.32 -5.05
C SER A 205 -16.24 16.09 -4.58
N ILE A 206 -14.99 16.29 -4.13
CA ILE A 206 -14.18 15.24 -3.49
C ILE A 206 -14.59 15.09 -2.03
N LEU A 207 -14.83 16.23 -1.38
CA LEU A 207 -15.32 16.32 -0.03
C LEU A 207 -16.70 16.97 0.01
N GLN A 208 -17.43 16.73 1.08
CA GLN A 208 -18.67 17.43 1.41
C GLN A 208 -18.62 17.95 2.86
N PRO A 209 -19.27 19.10 3.16
CA PRO A 209 -19.38 19.58 4.54
C PRO A 209 -20.03 18.53 5.44
N ALA A 210 -19.50 18.33 6.64
CA ALA A 210 -20.02 17.34 7.58
C ALA A 210 -21.27 17.79 8.37
N GLY A 211 -21.75 19.02 8.14
CA GLY A 211 -22.94 19.55 8.79
C GLY A 211 -23.58 20.68 7.98
N ASN A 212 -24.76 21.14 8.43
CA ASN A 212 -25.64 22.03 7.66
C ASN A 212 -25.29 23.53 7.78
N GLY A 213 -24.18 23.86 8.45
CA GLY A 213 -23.77 25.24 8.66
C GLY A 213 -23.12 25.84 7.41
N THR A 214 -23.71 26.89 6.85
CA THR A 214 -23.25 27.56 5.62
C THR A 214 -22.23 28.68 5.86
N GLN A 215 -22.13 29.20 7.09
CA GLN A 215 -21.22 30.31 7.43
C GLN A 215 -19.82 29.88 7.88
N SER A 216 -19.67 28.68 8.45
CA SER A 216 -18.38 28.13 8.90
C SER A 216 -18.41 26.61 8.83
N ILE A 217 -17.73 26.05 7.83
CA ILE A 217 -17.58 24.59 7.70
C ILE A 217 -16.50 24.14 8.68
N ARG A 218 -16.90 23.43 9.73
CA ARG A 218 -16.01 22.97 10.80
C ARG A 218 -15.36 21.60 10.54
N GLY A 219 -15.85 20.88 9.54
CA GLY A 219 -15.33 19.57 9.17
C GLY A 219 -15.91 19.08 7.84
N TYR A 220 -15.21 18.14 7.23
CA TYR A 220 -15.49 17.58 5.92
C TYR A 220 -15.57 16.07 5.99
N LYS A 221 -16.41 15.46 5.16
CA LYS A 221 -16.41 14.02 4.89
C LYS A 221 -16.10 13.79 3.42
N LEU A 222 -15.71 12.58 3.05
CA LEU A 222 -15.70 12.21 1.63
C LEU A 222 -17.10 12.36 1.08
N HIS A 223 -17.18 12.91 -0.14
CA HIS A 223 -18.44 13.04 -0.82
C HIS A 223 -19.02 11.64 -1.10
N GLU A 224 -20.33 11.44 -1.01
CA GLU A 224 -20.95 10.12 -1.13
C GLU A 224 -20.57 9.40 -2.43
N LEU A 225 -20.54 10.10 -3.55
CA LEU A 225 -20.03 9.56 -4.83
C LEU A 225 -18.63 8.96 -4.74
N TRP A 226 -17.75 9.50 -3.90
CA TRP A 226 -16.41 8.98 -3.67
C TRP A 226 -16.38 7.81 -2.70
N LEU A 227 -17.23 7.82 -1.67
CA LEU A 227 -17.44 6.65 -0.80
C LEU A 227 -17.97 5.48 -1.62
N THR A 228 -19.02 5.68 -2.41
CA THR A 228 -19.61 4.65 -3.27
C THR A 228 -18.65 4.18 -4.37
N TRP A 229 -17.86 5.09 -4.96
CA TRP A 229 -16.81 4.72 -5.90
C TRP A 229 -15.71 3.91 -5.22
N TRP A 230 -15.26 4.33 -4.04
CA TRP A 230 -14.24 3.61 -3.27
C TRP A 230 -14.74 2.22 -2.84
N GLU A 231 -15.96 2.13 -2.32
CA GLU A 231 -16.64 0.88 -1.97
C GLU A 231 -16.74 -0.05 -3.19
N ARG A 232 -17.22 0.44 -4.35
CA ARG A 232 -17.33 -0.37 -5.58
C ARG A 232 -15.98 -0.88 -6.10
N ASN A 233 -14.90 -0.14 -5.89
CA ASN A 233 -13.57 -0.52 -6.40
C ASN A 233 -12.72 -1.26 -5.36
N ASN A 234 -13.09 -1.22 -4.07
CA ASN A 234 -12.37 -1.87 -2.98
C ASN A 234 -13.14 -2.99 -2.27
N HIS A 235 -14.39 -3.29 -2.62
CA HIS A 235 -15.04 -4.53 -2.18
C HIS A 235 -14.56 -5.77 -2.95
N VAL A 236 -14.38 -6.84 -2.17
CA VAL A 236 -14.10 -8.22 -2.57
C VAL A 236 -15.41 -8.83 -3.08
N ILE A 237 -15.41 -9.34 -4.31
CA ILE A 237 -16.12 -10.60 -4.58
C ILE A 237 -15.06 -11.68 -4.40
#